data_AF-A0A3B1B1R4-F1
#
_entry.id   AF-A0A3B1B1R4-F1
#
_cell.length_a   1.000
_cell.length_b   1.000
_cell.length_c   1.000
_cell.angle_alpha   90.00
_cell.angle_beta   90.00
_cell.angle_gamma   90.00
#
_symmetry.space_group_name_H-M   'P 1'
#
loop_
_entity.id
_entity.type
_entity.pdbx_description
1 polymer ?
#
loop_
_entity_poly.entity_id
_entity_poly.type
_entity_poly.pdbx_seq_one_letter_code
_entity_poly.pdbx_strand_id
1 'polypeptide(L)'
;MKDYPGHYELLNSLRRAAFTREGKILFVHASVDITRPLNMQKDNFWWDNGRFEDITAPYNGFSRIIRGYDHANGGLRLNKPHTATLDGGSGRGGGLNAVCFSPEGDVLNHLFV
;
A
#
# COMPACT_ATOMS: atom_id res chain seq x y z
N MET A 1 -1.52 -11.78 23.28
CA MET A 1 -2.40 -11.45 22.11
C MET A 1 -3.85 -11.87 22.33
N LYS A 2 -4.16 -12.68 23.35
CA LYS A 2 -5.53 -13.08 23.73
C LYS A 2 -6.04 -12.38 25.00
N ASP A 3 -5.23 -11.53 25.61
CA ASP A 3 -5.47 -11.01 26.96
C ASP A 3 -6.51 -9.87 26.99
N TYR A 4 -6.92 -9.38 25.82
CA TYR A 4 -7.98 -8.38 25.66
C TYR A 4 -8.95 -8.79 24.55
N PRO A 5 -10.27 -8.57 24.74
CA PRO A 5 -11.27 -8.80 23.71
C PRO A 5 -11.05 -7.87 22.51
N GLY A 6 -11.45 -8.30 21.30
CA GLY A 6 -11.39 -7.49 20.08
C GLY A 6 -10.19 -7.77 19.17
N HIS A 7 -9.10 -8.37 19.67
CA HIS A 7 -7.93 -8.69 18.84
C HIS A 7 -8.25 -9.69 17.73
N TYR A 8 -9.08 -10.70 18.02
CA TYR A 8 -9.46 -11.71 17.04
C TYR A 8 -10.38 -11.12 15.96
N GLU A 9 -11.36 -10.33 16.37
CA GLU A 9 -12.28 -9.61 15.50
C GLU A 9 -11.52 -8.66 14.56
N LEU A 10 -10.58 -7.87 15.10
CA LEU A 10 -9.73 -6.98 14.32
C LEU A 10 -8.92 -7.75 13.27
N LEU A 11 -8.19 -8.80 13.69
CA LEU A 11 -7.35 -9.58 12.77
C LEU A 11 -8.19 -10.27 11.67
N ASN A 12 -9.39 -10.75 12.00
CA ASN A 12 -10.30 -11.33 11.01
C ASN A 12 -10.95 -10.32 10.07
N SER A 13 -11.02 -9.04 10.47
CA SER A 13 -11.56 -7.97 9.64
C SER A 13 -10.59 -7.48 8.56
N LEU A 14 -9.30 -7.85 8.65
CA LEU A 14 -8.28 -7.41 7.70
C LEU A 14 -8.66 -7.74 6.26
N ARG A 15 -8.32 -6.82 5.37
CA ARG A 15 -8.48 -6.95 3.92
C ARG A 15 -7.11 -6.93 3.28
N ARG A 16 -6.94 -7.73 2.23
CA ARG A 16 -5.67 -7.84 1.49
C ARG A 16 -5.38 -6.62 0.63
N ALA A 17 -6.42 -5.91 0.22
CA ALA A 17 -6.36 -4.66 -0.52
C ALA A 17 -7.63 -3.85 -0.24
N ALA A 18 -7.54 -2.53 -0.47
CA ALA A 18 -8.67 -1.60 -0.43
C ALA A 18 -8.55 -0.61 -1.59
N PHE A 19 -9.65 0.00 -1.99
CA PHE A 19 -9.62 1.02 -3.05
C PHE A 19 -10.56 2.17 -2.72
N THR A 20 -10.30 3.34 -3.30
CA THR A 20 -11.19 4.51 -3.14
C THR A 20 -12.54 4.26 -3.78
N ARG A 21 -13.58 4.97 -3.32
CA ARG A 21 -14.93 4.87 -3.88
C ARG A 21 -14.95 5.14 -5.38
N GLU A 22 -14.10 6.06 -5.84
CA GLU A 22 -13.93 6.45 -7.24
C GLU A 22 -13.18 5.37 -8.05
N GLY A 23 -12.64 4.34 -7.40
CA GLY A 23 -11.93 3.22 -8.04
C GLY A 23 -10.59 3.60 -8.65
N LYS A 24 -10.02 4.75 -8.26
CA LYS A 24 -8.78 5.30 -8.85
C LYS A 24 -7.53 4.87 -8.12
N ILE A 25 -7.60 4.66 -6.82
CA ILE A 25 -6.44 4.37 -5.98
C ILE A 25 -6.60 2.98 -5.37
N LEU A 26 -5.55 2.16 -5.49
CA LEU A 26 -5.45 0.85 -4.86
C LEU A 26 -4.45 0.93 -3.70
N PHE A 27 -4.89 0.52 -2.51
CA PHE A 27 -4.05 0.35 -1.33
C PHE A 27 -3.72 -1.13 -1.13
N VAL A 28 -2.44 -1.44 -1.01
CA VAL A 28 -1.92 -2.78 -0.71
C VAL A 28 -0.91 -2.69 0.43
N HIS A 29 -0.65 -3.80 1.12
CA HIS A 29 0.42 -3.82 2.12
C HIS A 29 1.79 -3.82 1.44
N ALA A 30 2.08 -4.83 0.61
CA ALA A 30 3.40 -5.04 0.02
C ALA A 30 3.48 -4.74 -1.49
N SER A 31 2.78 -5.50 -2.33
CA SER A 31 2.84 -5.34 -3.79
C SER A 31 1.61 -5.87 -4.53
N VAL A 32 1.64 -5.78 -5.86
CA VAL A 32 0.68 -6.35 -6.79
C VAL A 32 1.42 -6.83 -8.05
N ASP A 33 1.01 -7.96 -8.61
CA ASP A 33 1.47 -8.46 -9.91
C ASP A 33 0.52 -7.96 -11.00
N ILE A 34 0.96 -6.95 -11.74
CA ILE A 34 0.17 -6.30 -12.79
C ILE A 34 -0.10 -7.19 -14.01
N THR A 35 0.53 -8.36 -14.10
CA THR A 35 0.27 -9.34 -15.18
C THR A 35 -0.93 -10.23 -14.89
N ARG A 36 -1.52 -10.13 -13.69
CA ARG A 36 -2.64 -10.96 -13.24
C ARG A 36 -3.85 -10.10 -12.90
N PRO A 37 -5.07 -10.65 -12.98
CA PRO A 37 -6.26 -10.01 -12.42
C PRO A 37 -6.12 -9.70 -10.91
N LEU A 38 -6.84 -8.69 -10.42
CA LEU A 38 -6.78 -8.25 -9.01
C LEU A 38 -7.18 -9.36 -8.02
N ASN A 39 -8.11 -10.23 -8.38
CA ASN A 39 -8.53 -11.36 -7.55
C ASN A 39 -7.55 -12.55 -7.58
N MET A 40 -6.49 -12.50 -8.39
CA MET A 40 -5.49 -13.57 -8.55
C MET A 40 -4.12 -13.24 -7.96
N GLN A 41 -4.08 -12.29 -7.02
CA GLN A 41 -2.83 -11.79 -6.42
C GLN A 41 -2.29 -12.68 -5.29
N LYS A 42 -3.19 -13.33 -4.54
CA LYS A 42 -2.84 -14.21 -3.41
C LYS A 42 -1.85 -13.53 -2.45
N ASP A 43 -0.65 -14.07 -2.37
CA ASP A 43 0.43 -13.74 -1.45
C ASP A 43 1.16 -12.45 -1.81
N ASN A 44 1.05 -11.97 -3.06
CA ASN A 44 1.71 -10.74 -3.52
C ASN A 44 1.31 -9.52 -2.69
N PHE A 45 0.05 -9.47 -2.24
CA PHE A 45 -0.43 -8.38 -1.39
C PHE A 45 0.29 -8.31 -0.04
N TRP A 46 0.81 -9.43 0.47
CA TRP A 46 1.34 -9.53 1.82
C TRP A 46 2.87 -9.64 1.88
N TRP A 47 3.47 -10.39 0.96
CA TRP A 47 4.90 -10.77 1.04
C TRP A 47 5.80 -10.07 0.03
N ASP A 48 5.24 -9.16 -0.77
CA ASP A 48 5.88 -8.55 -1.93
C ASP A 48 6.15 -9.60 -3.04
N ASN A 49 6.43 -9.12 -4.24
CA ASN A 49 6.95 -9.89 -5.37
C ASN A 49 8.28 -9.33 -5.90
N GLY A 50 8.80 -8.26 -5.28
CA GLY A 50 10.03 -7.58 -5.67
C GLY A 50 9.90 -6.71 -6.91
N ARG A 51 8.68 -6.54 -7.44
CA ARG A 51 8.42 -5.86 -8.72
C ARG A 51 7.54 -4.62 -8.58
N PHE A 52 7.30 -4.14 -7.37
CA PHE A 52 6.48 -2.95 -7.15
C PHE A 52 7.03 -1.72 -7.90
N GLU A 53 8.36 -1.60 -7.96
CA GLU A 53 9.02 -0.48 -8.63
C GLU A 53 8.92 -0.53 -10.16
N ASP A 54 8.59 -1.71 -10.74
CA ASP A 54 8.39 -1.93 -12.18
C ASP A 54 7.03 -1.41 -12.66
N ILE A 55 6.13 -1.02 -11.76
CA ILE A 55 4.79 -0.54 -12.08
C ILE A 55 4.89 0.91 -12.59
N THR A 56 4.85 1.06 -13.91
CA THR A 56 5.02 2.34 -14.63
C THR A 56 3.77 2.78 -15.39
N ALA A 57 2.66 2.08 -15.23
CA ALA A 57 1.39 2.38 -15.89
C ALA A 57 0.20 2.08 -14.97
N PRO A 58 -1.01 2.61 -15.27
CA PRO A 58 -2.23 2.23 -14.58
C PRO A 58 -2.48 0.72 -14.64
N TYR A 59 -3.10 0.17 -13.59
CA TYR A 59 -3.39 -1.25 -13.48
C TYR A 59 -4.85 -1.45 -13.10
N ASN A 60 -5.59 -2.26 -13.86
CA ASN A 60 -6.97 -2.65 -13.55
C ASN A 60 -7.90 -1.45 -13.23
N GLY A 61 -7.74 -0.34 -13.96
CA GLY A 61 -8.49 0.90 -13.78
C GLY A 61 -7.95 1.85 -12.70
N PHE A 62 -7.02 1.39 -11.85
CA PHE A 62 -6.35 2.21 -10.84
C PHE A 62 -5.26 3.07 -11.50
N SER A 63 -5.34 4.39 -11.30
CA SER A 63 -4.31 5.34 -11.73
C SER A 63 -3.07 5.27 -10.86
N ARG A 64 -3.23 4.92 -9.58
CA ARG A 64 -2.15 4.90 -8.59
C ARG A 64 -2.29 3.75 -7.60
N ILE A 65 -1.15 3.13 -7.26
CA ILE A 65 -1.07 2.01 -6.31
C ILE A 65 -0.18 2.43 -5.13
N ILE A 66 -0.69 2.27 -3.93
CA ILE A 66 -0.06 2.74 -2.70
C ILE A 66 0.29 1.55 -1.82
N ARG A 67 1.55 1.46 -1.38
CA ARG A 67 2.01 0.42 -0.46
C ARG A 67 2.51 0.96 0.87
N GLY A 68 2.35 0.16 1.92
CA GLY A 68 2.81 0.45 3.27
C GLY A 68 4.11 -0.25 3.68
N TYR A 69 4.46 -1.37 3.03
CA TYR A 69 5.69 -2.13 3.28
C TYR A 69 6.58 -2.12 2.05
N ASP A 70 7.87 -1.82 2.25
CA ASP A 70 8.89 -1.86 1.22
C ASP A 70 9.95 -2.91 1.55
N HIS A 71 9.93 -4.04 0.84
CA HIS A 71 10.93 -5.10 1.03
C HIS A 71 12.37 -4.61 0.81
N ALA A 72 12.57 -3.63 -0.07
CA ALA A 72 13.89 -3.06 -0.34
C ALA A 72 14.33 -2.04 0.73
N ASN A 73 13.46 -1.69 1.68
CA ASN A 73 13.71 -0.67 2.71
C ASN A 73 14.17 0.69 2.15
N GLY A 74 13.71 1.08 0.96
CA GLY A 74 14.13 2.32 0.30
C GLY A 74 13.41 3.58 0.81
N GLY A 75 12.52 3.46 1.80
CA GLY A 75 11.86 4.60 2.44
C GLY A 75 10.64 5.17 1.70
N LEU A 76 10.16 6.32 2.18
CA LEU A 76 9.05 7.07 1.61
C LEU A 76 9.35 7.49 0.16
N ARG A 77 8.44 7.17 -0.78
CA ARG A 77 8.51 7.57 -2.19
C ARG A 77 7.14 8.01 -2.69
N LEU A 78 7.00 9.30 -2.98
CA LEU A 78 5.73 9.93 -3.37
C LEU A 78 5.75 10.57 -4.77
N ASN A 79 6.91 10.62 -5.42
CA ASN A 79 7.12 11.31 -6.68
C ASN A 79 6.84 10.45 -7.93
N LYS A 80 6.51 9.16 -7.77
CA LYS A 80 6.13 8.29 -8.89
C LYS A 80 4.66 8.51 -9.28
N PRO A 81 4.35 8.55 -10.59
CA PRO A 81 2.98 8.82 -11.07
C PRO A 81 2.00 7.70 -10.73
N HIS A 82 2.42 6.44 -10.87
CA HIS A 82 1.54 5.27 -10.72
C HIS A 82 1.74 4.51 -9.41
N THR A 83 2.74 4.87 -8.62
CA THR A 83 3.03 4.22 -7.35
C THR A 83 3.33 5.22 -6.24
N ALA A 84 3.11 4.80 -5.00
CA ALA A 84 3.59 5.47 -3.81
C ALA A 84 3.99 4.43 -2.75
N THR A 85 5.11 4.67 -2.07
CA THR A 85 5.56 3.86 -0.93
C THR A 85 5.57 4.75 0.31
N LEU A 86 4.87 4.33 1.37
CA LEU A 86 4.76 5.09 2.63
C LEU A 86 5.69 4.56 3.72
N ASP A 87 6.34 3.41 3.49
CA ASP A 87 7.21 2.77 4.48
C ASP A 87 8.41 3.68 4.81
N GLY A 88 8.36 4.36 5.95
CA GLY A 88 9.46 5.14 6.51
C GLY A 88 10.38 4.36 7.44
N GLY A 89 10.10 3.07 7.66
CA GLY A 89 10.85 2.23 8.58
C GLY A 89 10.56 2.47 10.06
N SER A 90 9.34 2.90 10.44
CA SER A 90 8.97 3.17 11.85
C SER A 90 9.25 2.00 12.82
N GLY A 91 9.10 0.75 12.37
CA GLY A 91 9.45 -0.45 13.15
C GLY A 91 10.95 -0.77 13.20
N ARG A 92 11.79 0.03 12.53
CA ARG A 92 13.24 -0.16 12.37
C ARG A 92 14.04 1.08 12.79
N GLY A 93 13.43 1.99 13.55
CA GLY A 93 14.04 3.25 14.00
C GLY A 93 13.95 4.39 12.98
N GLY A 94 13.27 4.18 11.86
CA GLY A 94 12.85 5.25 10.95
C GLY A 94 11.56 5.93 11.44
N GLY A 95 10.95 6.76 10.59
CA GLY A 95 9.75 7.51 10.99
C GLY A 95 8.44 6.95 10.47
N LEU A 96 7.35 7.40 11.11
CA LEU A 96 5.99 7.05 10.77
C LEU A 96 5.40 8.10 9.83
N ASN A 97 5.02 7.69 8.62
CA ASN A 97 4.41 8.57 7.63
C ASN A 97 2.89 8.43 7.60
N ALA A 98 2.19 9.55 7.46
CA ALA A 98 0.80 9.60 7.04
C ALA A 98 0.67 10.55 5.85
N VAL A 99 -0.02 10.11 4.79
CA VAL A 99 -0.15 10.89 3.55
C VAL A 99 -1.62 11.02 3.20
N CYS A 100 -2.05 12.25 2.94
CA CYS A 100 -3.37 12.56 2.43
C CYS A 100 -3.31 12.59 0.90
N PHE A 101 -4.16 11.80 0.25
CA PHE A 101 -4.29 11.76 -1.21
C PHE A 101 -5.60 12.39 -1.65
N SER A 102 -5.60 13.10 -2.79
CA SER A 102 -6.84 13.46 -3.49
C SER A 102 -7.55 12.20 -4.01
N PRO A 103 -8.83 12.26 -4.37
CA PRO A 103 -9.52 11.16 -5.04
C PRO A 103 -8.82 10.69 -6.33
N GLU A 104 -8.09 11.58 -7.01
CA GLU A 104 -7.33 11.33 -8.24
C GLU A 104 -5.97 10.67 -7.98
N GLY A 105 -5.47 10.76 -6.74
CA GLY A 105 -4.20 10.18 -6.31
C GLY A 105 -3.07 11.18 -6.11
N ASP A 106 -3.32 12.49 -6.18
CA ASP A 106 -2.33 13.53 -5.91
C ASP A 106 -2.04 13.63 -4.42
N VAL A 107 -0.80 13.99 -4.04
CA VAL A 107 -0.45 14.20 -2.64
C VAL A 107 -0.91 15.58 -2.20
N LEU A 108 -1.82 15.63 -1.23
CA LEU A 108 -2.35 16.87 -0.67
C LEU A 108 -1.61 17.30 0.60
N ASN A 109 -1.19 16.34 1.43
CA ASN A 109 -0.47 16.59 2.66
C ASN A 109 0.36 15.36 3.07
N HIS A 110 1.43 15.59 3.83
CA HIS A 110 2.29 14.55 4.40
C HIS A 110 2.69 14.94 5.83
N LEU A 111 2.42 14.04 6.77
CA LEU A 111 2.84 14.13 8.16
C LEU A 111 3.89 13.05 8.44
N PHE A 112 4.87 13.40 9.27
CA PHE A 112 5.96 12.54 9.71
C PHE A 112 6.12 12.68 11.22
N VAL A 113 6.22 11.54 11.92
CA VAL A 113 6.42 11.44 13.37
C VAL A 113 7.58 10.51 13.68
#